data_AF-A0A6N3YXD7-F1
#
_entry.id   AF-A0A6N3YXD7-F1
#
_cell.length_a   1.000
_cell.length_b   1.000
_cell.length_c   1.000
_cell.angle_alpha   90.00
_cell.angle_beta   90.00
_cell.angle_gamma   90.00
#
_symmetry.space_group_name_H-M   'P 1'
#
loop_
_entity.id
_entity.type
_entity.pdbx_description
1 polymer ?
#
loop_
_entity_poly.entity_id
_entity_poly.type
_entity_poly.pdbx_seq_one_letter_code
_entity_poly.pdbx_strand_id
1 'polypeptide(L)'
;MQAEHSVELNEQNFQQIIESSVQTPVLIHFWAPMSQESLSVIPALQQLAQQYGDAVTLALLNCQEQQGLAQQFGVQTLPTIALFKNGQAIDGMGSPQTIEAIQDMLSKHLPSQEELQLGQAFKLVEEGEYQAALPMLLALLDHFGGNGQIKLHIAQCYIETQAYDQAESILSEILMQDQDSKYKELVAKLELHKQAGNTPEIQALEEKHNAEPTNTEVALELAIQYSQVNRQEEALEILMAILVNDLNAQDGQVKKVMMDILSALGQGNPIAGKCRRQLYSLLY
;
A
#
# COMPACT_ATOMS: atom_id res chain seq x y z
N MET A 1 -7.94 30.37 10.36
CA MET A 1 -7.47 29.04 9.95
C MET A 1 -7.38 29.09 8.44
N GLN A 2 -6.16 29.20 7.89
CA GLN A 2 -5.97 29.06 6.43
C GLN A 2 -6.37 27.63 6.07
N ALA A 3 -7.22 27.48 5.06
CA ALA A 3 -7.52 26.16 4.53
C ALA A 3 -6.21 25.58 3.98
N GLU A 4 -5.73 24.48 4.58
CA GLU A 4 -4.38 23.90 4.35
C GLU A 4 -4.07 23.54 2.89
N HIS A 5 -5.05 23.64 1.98
CA HIS A 5 -4.92 23.21 0.58
C HIS A 5 -5.32 24.27 -0.45
N SER A 6 -5.41 25.56 -0.06
CA SER A 6 -5.61 26.65 -1.02
C SER A 6 -4.75 27.88 -0.71
N VAL A 7 -4.18 28.51 -1.74
CA VAL A 7 -3.41 29.76 -1.63
C VAL A 7 -4.13 30.92 -2.31
N GLU A 8 -4.21 32.07 -1.65
CA GLU A 8 -4.68 33.32 -2.29
C GLU A 8 -3.54 33.93 -3.12
N LEU A 9 -3.77 34.09 -4.42
CA LEU A 9 -2.83 34.69 -5.35
C LEU A 9 -2.89 36.22 -5.28
N ASN A 10 -1.70 36.81 -5.33
CA ASN A 10 -1.49 38.24 -5.44
C ASN A 10 -0.19 38.51 -6.22
N GLU A 11 0.06 39.77 -6.55
CA GLU A 11 1.25 40.17 -7.32
C GLU A 11 2.59 39.73 -6.71
N GLN A 12 2.67 39.51 -5.40
CA GLN A 12 3.91 39.16 -4.72
C GLN A 12 4.24 37.66 -4.80
N ASN A 13 3.23 36.79 -4.69
CA ASN A 13 3.43 35.34 -4.69
C ASN A 13 3.17 34.68 -6.05
N PHE A 14 2.54 35.42 -6.98
CA PHE A 14 2.08 34.90 -8.26
C PHE A 14 3.16 34.14 -9.04
N GLN A 15 4.31 34.80 -9.26
CA GLN A 15 5.40 34.23 -10.06
C GLN A 15 5.90 32.91 -9.44
N GLN A 16 6.12 32.91 -8.12
CA GLN A 16 6.61 31.73 -7.40
C GLN A 16 5.63 30.55 -7.51
N ILE A 17 4.32 30.80 -7.38
CA ILE A 17 3.31 29.74 -7.47
C ILE A 17 3.22 29.18 -8.90
N ILE A 18 3.30 30.02 -9.93
CA ILE A 18 3.33 29.51 -11.31
C ILE A 18 4.63 28.74 -11.59
N GLU A 19 5.77 29.18 -11.07
CA GLU A 19 7.04 28.44 -11.20
C GLU A 19 6.99 27.08 -10.50
N SER A 20 6.29 26.95 -9.36
CA SER A 20 6.11 25.66 -8.70
C SER A 20 5.27 24.66 -9.50
N SER A 21 4.54 25.13 -10.54
CA SER A 21 3.78 24.26 -11.45
C SER A 21 4.62 23.29 -12.28
N VAL A 22 5.95 23.43 -12.26
CA VAL A 22 6.89 22.44 -12.79
C VAL A 22 6.87 21.14 -11.97
N GLN A 23 6.70 21.26 -10.66
CA GLN A 23 6.65 20.11 -9.75
C GLN A 23 5.21 19.64 -9.52
N THR A 24 4.33 20.58 -9.18
CA THR A 24 2.93 20.30 -8.81
C THR A 24 2.00 21.21 -9.60
N PRO A 25 1.14 20.67 -10.50
CA PRO A 25 0.19 21.47 -11.25
C PRO A 25 -0.63 22.42 -10.36
N VAL A 26 -0.92 23.62 -10.86
CA VAL A 26 -1.63 24.67 -10.12
C VAL A 26 -3.00 24.88 -10.75
N LEU A 27 -4.06 24.60 -10.00
CA LEU A 27 -5.43 24.89 -10.39
C LEU A 27 -5.78 26.30 -9.91
N ILE A 28 -5.89 27.26 -10.83
CA ILE A 28 -6.30 28.63 -10.49
C ILE A 28 -7.81 28.77 -10.67
N HIS A 29 -8.50 29.20 -9.61
CA HIS A 29 -9.89 29.63 -9.65
C HIS A 29 -9.98 31.15 -9.60
N PHE A 30 -10.43 31.75 -10.69
CA PHE A 30 -10.67 33.17 -10.83
C PHE A 30 -12.07 33.51 -10.31
N TRP A 31 -12.12 34.28 -9.23
CA TRP A 31 -13.36 34.59 -8.52
C TRP A 31 -13.51 36.09 -8.21
N ALA A 32 -14.70 36.51 -7.82
CA ALA A 32 -14.95 37.85 -7.31
C ALA A 32 -16.08 37.85 -6.26
N PRO A 33 -16.00 38.68 -5.20
CA PRO A 33 -17.05 38.82 -4.20
C PRO A 33 -18.46 39.09 -4.75
N MET A 34 -18.55 39.83 -5.86
CA MET A 34 -19.83 40.17 -6.50
C MET A 34 -20.41 39.06 -7.39
N SER A 35 -19.66 37.99 -7.65
CA SER A 35 -20.14 36.83 -8.41
C SER A 35 -20.44 35.68 -7.45
N GLN A 36 -21.71 35.53 -7.09
CA GLN A 36 -22.19 34.49 -6.17
C GLN A 36 -21.85 33.08 -6.67
N GLU A 37 -21.94 32.86 -7.98
CA GLU A 37 -21.59 31.59 -8.63
C GLU A 37 -20.11 31.26 -8.48
N SER A 38 -19.22 32.27 -8.56
CA SER A 38 -17.78 32.05 -8.34
C SER A 38 -17.45 31.73 -6.88
N LEU A 39 -18.19 32.29 -5.92
CA LEU A 39 -18.02 32.02 -4.50
C LEU A 39 -18.54 30.64 -4.09
N SER A 40 -19.68 30.20 -4.64
CA SER A 40 -20.32 28.95 -4.23
C SER A 40 -19.51 27.70 -4.56
N VAL A 41 -18.62 27.77 -5.55
CA VAL A 41 -17.77 26.65 -5.99
C VAL A 41 -16.51 26.48 -5.13
N ILE A 42 -16.06 27.52 -4.41
CA ILE A 42 -14.81 27.50 -3.64
C ILE A 42 -14.75 26.34 -2.62
N PRO A 43 -15.78 26.07 -1.79
CA PRO A 43 -15.70 24.99 -0.82
C PRO A 43 -15.54 23.61 -1.48
N ALA A 44 -16.23 23.39 -2.60
CA ALA A 44 -16.14 22.13 -3.35
C ALA A 44 -14.75 21.96 -4.00
N LEU A 45 -14.16 23.05 -4.52
CA LEU A 45 -12.79 23.04 -5.01
C LEU A 45 -11.76 22.74 -3.92
N GLN A 46 -11.94 23.31 -2.73
CA GLN A 46 -11.06 23.03 -1.58
C GLN A 46 -11.13 21.55 -1.17
N GLN A 47 -12.32 20.96 -1.15
CA GLN A 47 -12.49 19.53 -0.90
C GLN A 47 -11.86 18.68 -2.00
N LEU A 48 -12.03 19.06 -3.27
CA LEU A 48 -11.43 18.35 -4.39
C LEU A 48 -9.89 18.41 -4.32
N ALA A 49 -9.32 19.59 -4.07
CA ALA A 49 -7.89 19.76 -3.88
C ALA A 49 -7.36 18.91 -2.71
N GLN A 50 -8.12 18.82 -1.61
CA GLN A 50 -7.79 17.93 -0.50
C GLN A 50 -7.71 16.45 -0.89
N GLN A 51 -8.60 15.98 -1.77
CA GLN A 51 -8.59 14.59 -2.25
C GLN A 51 -7.38 14.28 -3.14
N TYR A 52 -6.86 15.28 -3.84
CA TYR A 52 -5.63 15.14 -4.63
C TYR A 52 -4.36 15.38 -3.81
N GLY A 53 -4.48 15.97 -2.61
CA GLY A 53 -3.36 16.25 -1.72
C GLY A 53 -2.25 17.04 -2.42
N ASP A 54 -1.01 16.56 -2.33
CA ASP A 54 0.16 17.21 -2.92
C ASP A 54 0.22 17.12 -4.47
N ALA A 55 -0.73 16.44 -5.12
CA ALA A 55 -0.77 16.31 -6.57
C ALA A 55 -1.30 17.56 -7.29
N VAL A 56 -1.92 18.50 -6.58
CA VAL A 56 -2.39 19.77 -7.14
C VAL A 56 -2.38 20.87 -6.09
N THR A 57 -1.97 22.07 -6.49
CA THR A 57 -2.13 23.27 -5.67
C THR A 57 -3.37 24.04 -6.12
N LEU A 58 -4.36 24.23 -5.25
CA LEU A 58 -5.47 25.14 -5.51
C LEU A 58 -5.04 26.57 -5.21
N ALA A 59 -5.18 27.44 -6.20
CA ALA A 59 -4.86 28.85 -6.11
C ALA A 59 -6.13 29.67 -6.39
N LEU A 60 -6.45 30.62 -5.52
CA LEU A 60 -7.63 31.47 -5.64
C LEU A 60 -7.17 32.86 -6.07
N LEU A 61 -7.76 33.43 -7.12
CA LEU A 61 -7.45 34.79 -7.56
C LEU A 61 -8.69 35.66 -7.53
N ASN A 62 -8.73 36.58 -6.57
CA ASN A 62 -9.76 37.61 -6.51
C ASN A 62 -9.52 38.65 -7.61
N CYS A 63 -10.33 38.61 -8.66
CA CYS A 63 -10.19 39.47 -9.84
C CYS A 63 -10.53 40.95 -9.57
N GLN A 64 -11.25 41.27 -8.49
CA GLN A 64 -11.55 42.66 -8.12
C GLN A 64 -10.36 43.33 -7.43
N GLU A 65 -9.63 42.57 -6.61
CA GLU A 65 -8.44 43.04 -5.90
C GLU A 65 -7.19 42.96 -6.79
N GLN A 66 -7.06 41.91 -7.61
CA GLN A 66 -5.90 41.63 -8.45
C GLN A 66 -6.19 41.87 -9.93
N GLN A 67 -6.70 43.06 -10.28
CA GLN A 67 -7.14 43.38 -11.65
C GLN A 67 -6.03 43.25 -12.69
N GLY A 68 -4.80 43.66 -12.34
CA GLY A 68 -3.64 43.54 -13.23
C GLY A 68 -3.32 42.10 -13.59
N LEU A 69 -3.30 41.20 -12.60
CA LEU A 69 -3.10 39.76 -12.83
C LEU A 69 -4.27 39.15 -13.62
N ALA A 70 -5.51 39.47 -13.28
CA ALA A 70 -6.68 38.97 -14.02
C ALA A 70 -6.64 39.35 -15.51
N GLN A 71 -6.18 40.57 -15.83
CA GLN A 71 -5.96 41.02 -17.20
C GLN A 71 -4.82 40.28 -17.90
N GLN A 72 -3.70 40.04 -17.20
CA GLN A 72 -2.58 39.26 -17.75
C GLN A 72 -3.00 37.83 -18.15
N PHE A 73 -3.95 37.26 -17.41
CA PHE A 73 -4.55 35.95 -17.72
C PHE A 73 -5.64 35.98 -18.80
N GLY A 74 -6.03 37.16 -19.27
CA GLY A 74 -7.10 37.30 -20.26
C GLY A 74 -8.46 36.83 -19.75
N VAL A 75 -8.72 36.94 -18.44
CA VAL A 75 -10.00 36.53 -17.84
C VAL A 75 -11.10 37.49 -18.30
N GLN A 76 -12.05 36.96 -19.09
CA GLN A 76 -13.17 37.73 -19.63
C GLN A 76 -14.48 37.52 -18.87
N THR A 77 -14.64 36.36 -18.23
CA THR A 77 -15.86 35.94 -17.54
C THR A 77 -15.53 35.29 -16.20
N LEU A 78 -16.44 35.42 -15.23
CA LEU A 78 -16.33 34.73 -13.94
C LEU A 78 -17.52 33.79 -13.75
N PRO A 79 -17.34 32.60 -13.14
CA PRO A 79 -16.04 32.01 -12.80
C PRO A 79 -15.24 31.59 -14.03
N THR A 80 -13.92 31.56 -13.89
CA THR A 80 -13.00 30.88 -14.81
C THR A 80 -12.08 30.01 -13.98
N ILE A 81 -11.77 28.82 -14.47
CA ILE A 81 -10.81 27.90 -13.85
C ILE A 81 -9.76 27.54 -14.91
N ALA A 82 -8.49 27.52 -14.52
CA ALA A 82 -7.41 27.12 -15.40
C ALA A 82 -6.38 26.26 -14.66
N LEU A 83 -5.96 25.17 -15.29
CA LEU A 83 -4.92 24.28 -14.78
C LEU A 83 -3.59 24.64 -15.43
N PHE A 84 -2.59 24.92 -14.60
CA PHE A 84 -1.24 25.25 -15.00
C PHE A 84 -0.27 24.10 -14.72
N LYS A 85 0.60 23.82 -15.67
CA LYS A 85 1.72 22.88 -15.53
C LYS A 85 2.91 23.42 -16.33
N ASN A 86 4.11 23.32 -15.76
CA ASN A 86 5.34 23.87 -16.37
C ASN A 86 5.23 25.36 -16.76
N GLY A 87 4.54 26.15 -15.93
CA GLY A 87 4.33 27.58 -16.13
C GLY A 87 3.30 27.96 -17.19
N GLN A 88 2.60 26.98 -17.78
CA GLN A 88 1.67 27.19 -18.89
C GLN A 88 0.28 26.66 -18.55
N ALA A 89 -0.76 27.33 -19.05
CA ALA A 89 -2.13 26.82 -18.98
C ALA A 89 -2.26 25.62 -19.93
N ILE A 90 -2.57 24.45 -19.37
CA ILE A 90 -2.70 23.19 -20.12
C ILE A 90 -4.16 22.79 -20.33
N ASP A 91 -5.07 23.29 -19.48
CA ASP A 91 -6.51 23.09 -19.60
C ASP A 91 -7.24 24.21 -18.85
N GLY A 92 -8.54 24.36 -19.11
CA GLY A 92 -9.34 25.36 -18.42
C GLY A 92 -10.78 25.41 -18.90
N MET A 93 -11.63 25.98 -18.05
CA MET A 93 -13.05 26.12 -18.31
C MET A 93 -13.50 27.53 -17.94
N GLY A 94 -14.21 28.17 -18.85
CA GLY A 94 -14.95 29.40 -18.58
C GLY A 94 -16.41 29.11 -18.26
N SER A 95 -17.08 30.09 -17.65
CA SER A 95 -18.48 30.01 -17.21
C SER A 95 -18.69 29.06 -16.03
N PRO A 96 -19.84 29.13 -15.32
CA PRO A 96 -20.14 28.21 -14.24
C PRO A 96 -20.08 26.75 -14.71
N GLN A 97 -19.33 25.93 -13.99
CA GLN A 97 -19.19 24.49 -14.22
C GLN A 97 -19.61 23.73 -12.97
N THR A 98 -20.01 22.47 -13.16
CA THR A 98 -20.23 21.57 -12.02
C THR A 98 -18.89 21.05 -11.50
N ILE A 99 -18.86 20.56 -10.26
CA ILE A 99 -17.63 20.04 -9.67
C ILE A 99 -17.15 18.77 -10.39
N GLU A 100 -18.08 17.97 -10.92
CA GLU A 100 -17.80 16.77 -11.70
C GLU A 100 -17.06 17.10 -13.00
N ALA A 101 -17.45 18.17 -13.69
CA ALA A 101 -16.76 18.60 -14.91
C ALA A 101 -15.31 19.05 -14.63
N ILE A 102 -15.07 19.67 -13.47
CA ILE A 102 -13.73 20.05 -13.01
C ILE A 102 -12.92 18.80 -12.67
N GLN A 103 -13.53 17.82 -11.99
CA GLN A 103 -12.89 16.53 -11.70
C GLN A 103 -12.51 15.77 -12.98
N ASP A 104 -13.39 15.76 -14.00
CA ASP A 104 -13.12 15.17 -15.30
C ASP A 104 -12.00 15.88 -16.08
N MET A 105 -11.85 17.19 -15.90
CA MET A 105 -10.70 17.93 -16.42
C MET A 105 -9.42 17.53 -15.69
N LEU A 106 -9.44 17.49 -14.35
CA LEU A 106 -8.27 17.14 -13.55
C LEU A 106 -7.79 15.71 -13.81
N SER A 107 -8.68 14.74 -13.95
CA SER A 107 -8.34 13.33 -14.18
C SER A 107 -7.59 13.07 -15.49
N LYS A 108 -7.61 14.01 -16.45
CA LYS A 108 -6.83 13.92 -17.69
C LYS A 108 -5.36 14.29 -17.48
N HIS A 109 -5.03 15.03 -16.42
CA HIS A 109 -3.72 15.66 -16.22
C HIS A 109 -3.05 15.30 -14.90
N LEU A 110 -3.83 14.84 -13.93
CA LEU A 110 -3.39 14.42 -12.60
C LEU A 110 -3.46 12.90 -12.45
N PRO A 111 -2.67 12.32 -11.53
CA PRO A 111 -2.74 10.90 -11.22
C PRO A 111 -4.14 10.48 -10.77
N SER A 112 -4.50 9.23 -11.03
CA SER A 112 -5.72 8.62 -10.50
C SER A 112 -5.66 8.49 -8.97
N GLN A 113 -6.80 8.24 -8.33
CA GLN A 113 -6.84 8.03 -6.87
C GLN A 113 -6.02 6.80 -6.47
N GLU A 114 -6.05 5.74 -7.27
CA GLU A 114 -5.26 4.52 -7.08
C GLU A 114 -3.75 4.81 -7.20
N GLU A 115 -3.34 5.68 -8.14
CA GLU A 115 -1.94 6.09 -8.30
C GLU A 115 -1.45 6.92 -7.10
N LEU A 116 -2.30 7.80 -6.56
CA LEU A 116 -1.98 8.56 -5.33
C LEU A 116 -1.84 7.63 -4.13
N GLN A 117 -2.77 6.69 -3.96
CA GLN A 117 -2.71 5.67 -2.91
C GLN A 117 -1.47 4.78 -3.04
N LEU A 118 -1.08 4.44 -4.27
CA LEU A 118 0.13 3.67 -4.53
C LEU A 118 1.40 4.43 -4.12
N GLY A 119 1.47 5.73 -4.45
CA GLY A 119 2.56 6.60 -4.02
C GLY A 119 2.66 6.69 -2.48
N GLN A 120 1.52 6.79 -1.79
CA GLN A 120 1.47 6.74 -0.33
C GLN A 120 1.95 5.40 0.23
N ALA A 121 1.52 4.28 -0.38
CA ALA A 121 1.93 2.95 0.04
C ALA A 121 3.46 2.76 -0.12
N PHE A 122 4.05 3.23 -1.22
CA PHE A 122 5.49 3.20 -1.42
C PHE A 122 6.25 4.03 -0.39
N LYS A 123 5.76 5.23 -0.07
CA LYS A 123 6.33 6.07 0.99
C LYS A 123 6.33 5.36 2.35
N LEU A 124 5.26 4.67 2.71
CA LEU A 124 5.21 3.87 3.94
C LEU A 124 6.27 2.75 3.94
N VAL A 125 6.52 2.11 2.81
CA VAL A 125 7.61 1.11 2.70
C VAL A 125 8.99 1.76 2.88
N GLU A 126 9.22 2.93 2.30
CA GLU A 126 10.48 3.68 2.47
C GLU A 126 10.70 4.13 3.91
N GLU A 127 9.62 4.47 4.62
CA GLU A 127 9.62 4.87 6.04
C GLU A 127 9.71 3.65 6.99
N GLY A 128 9.65 2.43 6.47
CA GLY A 128 9.70 1.19 7.26
C GLY A 128 8.38 0.78 7.92
N GLU A 129 7.28 1.45 7.56
CA GLU A 129 5.92 1.20 8.07
C GLU A 129 5.25 0.03 7.35
N TYR A 130 5.92 -1.13 7.34
CA TYR A 130 5.53 -2.29 6.52
C TYR A 130 4.14 -2.86 6.86
N GLN A 131 3.74 -2.80 8.13
CA GLN A 131 2.44 -3.30 8.59
C GLN A 131 1.28 -2.44 8.06
N ALA A 132 1.50 -1.13 7.89
CA ALA A 132 0.52 -0.22 7.30
C ALA A 132 0.52 -0.28 5.76
N ALA A 133 1.70 -0.42 5.15
CA ALA A 133 1.86 -0.47 3.70
C ALA A 133 1.25 -1.72 3.07
N LEU A 134 1.47 -2.89 3.67
CA LEU A 134 1.08 -4.19 3.12
C LEU A 134 -0.40 -4.29 2.69
N PRO A 135 -1.41 -3.98 3.54
CA PRO A 135 -2.81 -4.07 3.14
C PRO A 135 -3.17 -3.10 2.00
N MET A 136 -2.53 -1.92 1.95
CA MET A 136 -2.73 -0.97 0.85
C MET A 136 -2.19 -1.53 -0.47
N LEU A 137 -0.97 -2.07 -0.46
CA LEU A 137 -0.34 -2.66 -1.66
C LEU A 137 -1.15 -3.85 -2.19
N LEU A 138 -1.65 -4.72 -1.31
CA LEU A 138 -2.48 -5.86 -1.68
C LEU A 138 -3.79 -5.42 -2.34
N ALA A 139 -4.45 -4.37 -1.83
CA ALA A 139 -5.69 -3.85 -2.41
C ALA A 139 -5.47 -3.21 -3.80
N LEU A 140 -4.27 -2.63 -4.03
CA LEU A 140 -3.93 -1.96 -5.28
C LEU A 140 -3.41 -2.91 -6.36
N LEU A 141 -2.92 -4.11 -5.99
CA LEU A 141 -2.26 -5.03 -6.92
C LEU A 141 -3.10 -5.35 -8.17
N ASP A 142 -4.39 -5.61 -7.98
CA ASP A 142 -5.32 -5.94 -9.07
C ASP A 142 -5.63 -4.74 -9.98
N HIS A 143 -5.65 -3.52 -9.43
CA HIS A 143 -5.90 -2.29 -10.18
C HIS A 143 -4.79 -1.98 -11.18
N PHE A 144 -3.57 -2.41 -10.88
CA PHE A 144 -2.39 -2.23 -11.74
C PHE A 144 -1.98 -3.52 -12.47
N GLY A 145 -2.89 -4.48 -12.60
CA GLY A 145 -2.67 -5.69 -13.40
C GLY A 145 -1.52 -6.58 -12.91
N GLY A 146 -1.26 -6.61 -11.60
CA GLY A 146 -0.18 -7.42 -11.04
C GLY A 146 1.22 -6.87 -11.31
N ASN A 147 1.37 -5.55 -11.42
CA ASN A 147 2.62 -4.83 -11.66
C ASN A 147 3.78 -5.37 -10.79
N GLY A 148 4.90 -5.71 -11.42
CA GLY A 148 6.09 -6.27 -10.78
C GLY A 148 6.66 -5.39 -9.66
N GLN A 149 6.63 -4.07 -9.80
CA GLN A 149 7.09 -3.14 -8.76
C GLN A 149 6.24 -3.25 -7.49
N ILE A 150 4.92 -3.37 -7.63
CA ILE A 150 4.02 -3.54 -6.47
C ILE A 150 4.32 -4.87 -5.78
N LYS A 151 4.51 -5.95 -6.55
CA LYS A 151 4.91 -7.26 -6.02
C LYS A 151 6.25 -7.22 -5.27
N LEU A 152 7.23 -6.46 -5.75
CA LEU A 152 8.51 -6.25 -5.05
C LEU A 152 8.31 -5.57 -3.69
N HIS A 153 7.49 -4.52 -3.62
CA HIS A 153 7.18 -3.86 -2.35
C HIS A 153 6.40 -4.78 -1.39
N ILE A 154 5.45 -5.58 -1.91
CA ILE A 154 4.74 -6.60 -1.11
C ILE A 154 5.74 -7.63 -0.56
N ALA A 155 6.65 -8.15 -1.40
CA ALA A 155 7.69 -9.07 -0.99
C ALA A 155 8.57 -8.49 0.13
N GLN A 156 8.98 -7.22 -0.03
CA GLN A 156 9.74 -6.52 1.01
C GLN A 156 8.96 -6.43 2.31
N CYS A 157 7.69 -6.02 2.27
CA CYS A 157 6.84 -5.98 3.46
C CYS A 157 6.76 -7.34 4.15
N TYR A 158 6.61 -8.42 3.40
CA TYR A 158 6.57 -9.77 3.95
C TYR A 158 7.89 -10.19 4.59
N ILE A 159 9.04 -9.95 3.93
CA ILE A 159 10.36 -10.27 4.49
C ILE A 159 10.60 -9.52 5.81
N GLU A 160 10.35 -8.21 5.81
CA GLU A 160 10.63 -7.36 6.97
C GLU A 160 9.63 -7.62 8.13
N THR A 161 8.46 -8.20 7.83
CA THR A 161 7.50 -8.69 8.84
C THR A 161 7.64 -10.19 9.14
N GLN A 162 8.71 -10.83 8.64
CA GLN A 162 9.06 -12.24 8.87
C GLN A 162 8.04 -13.27 8.32
N ALA A 163 7.23 -12.85 7.36
CA ALA A 163 6.28 -13.69 6.62
C ALA A 163 6.96 -14.27 5.37
N TYR A 164 7.99 -15.10 5.58
CA TYR A 164 8.92 -15.55 4.53
C TYR A 164 8.27 -16.41 3.45
N ASP A 165 7.28 -17.23 3.81
CA ASP A 165 6.59 -18.11 2.86
C ASP A 165 5.73 -17.28 1.89
N GLN A 166 5.04 -16.26 2.40
CA GLN A 166 4.31 -15.32 1.56
C GLN A 166 5.25 -14.48 0.68
N ALA A 167 6.42 -14.09 1.20
CA ALA A 167 7.44 -13.41 0.41
C ALA A 167 7.95 -14.27 -0.75
N GLU A 168 8.21 -15.55 -0.52
CA GLU A 168 8.63 -16.48 -1.58
C GLU A 168 7.55 -16.63 -2.65
N SER A 169 6.31 -16.84 -2.22
CA SER A 169 5.16 -17.00 -3.12
C SER A 169 5.05 -15.80 -4.06
N ILE A 170 5.03 -14.57 -3.52
CA ILE A 170 4.89 -13.37 -4.36
C ILE A 170 6.12 -13.11 -5.25
N LEU A 171 7.34 -13.41 -4.77
CA LEU A 171 8.57 -13.28 -5.57
C LEU A 171 8.59 -14.27 -6.75
N SER A 172 8.00 -15.46 -6.58
CA SER A 172 7.91 -16.47 -7.65
C SER A 172 6.97 -16.04 -8.79
N GLU A 173 6.03 -15.14 -8.52
CA GLU A 173 5.08 -14.60 -9.50
C GLU A 173 5.62 -13.39 -10.28
N ILE A 174 6.84 -12.92 -9.99
CA ILE A 174 7.44 -11.77 -10.67
C ILE A 174 8.07 -12.22 -12.00
N LEU A 175 7.63 -11.60 -13.09
CA LEU A 175 8.09 -11.91 -14.44
C LEU A 175 9.58 -11.57 -14.60
N MET A 176 10.28 -12.33 -15.44
CA MET A 176 11.72 -12.17 -15.69
C MET A 176 12.13 -10.73 -16.09
N GLN A 177 11.25 -10.01 -16.80
CA GLN A 177 11.50 -8.62 -17.22
C GLN A 177 11.56 -7.64 -16.04
N ASP A 178 10.91 -7.98 -14.92
CA ASP A 178 10.80 -7.16 -13.71
C ASP A 178 11.78 -7.62 -12.61
N GLN A 179 12.65 -8.60 -12.89
CA GLN A 179 13.66 -9.11 -11.96
C GLN A 179 14.94 -8.26 -11.95
N ASP A 180 14.79 -7.04 -11.46
CA ASP A 180 15.86 -6.05 -11.38
C ASP A 180 16.83 -6.28 -10.20
N SER A 181 17.62 -5.26 -9.84
CA SER A 181 18.49 -5.32 -8.67
C SER A 181 17.74 -5.49 -7.35
N LYS A 182 16.54 -4.90 -7.24
CA LYS A 182 15.72 -4.97 -6.02
C LYS A 182 15.18 -6.38 -5.84
N TYR A 183 14.73 -7.02 -6.91
CA TYR A 183 14.35 -8.44 -6.88
C TYR A 183 15.48 -9.31 -6.31
N LYS A 184 16.69 -9.17 -6.83
CA LYS A 184 17.86 -9.96 -6.39
C LYS A 184 18.23 -9.70 -4.93
N GLU A 185 18.13 -8.45 -4.47
CA GLU A 185 18.31 -8.09 -3.06
C GLU A 185 17.33 -8.85 -2.16
N LEU A 186 16.04 -8.85 -2.52
CA LEU A 186 14.99 -9.49 -1.74
C LEU A 186 15.11 -11.01 -1.74
N VAL A 187 15.45 -11.63 -2.88
CA VAL A 187 15.72 -13.07 -2.96
C VAL A 187 16.91 -13.44 -2.07
N ALA A 188 18.01 -12.69 -2.12
CA ALA A 188 19.17 -12.95 -1.28
C ALA A 188 18.85 -12.78 0.22
N LYS A 189 18.08 -11.74 0.59
CA LYS A 189 17.59 -11.57 1.97
C LYS A 189 16.76 -12.78 2.41
N LEU A 190 15.80 -13.20 1.58
CA LEU A 190 14.95 -14.35 1.87
C LEU A 190 15.77 -15.64 2.03
N GLU A 191 16.72 -15.90 1.14
CA GLU A 191 17.61 -17.06 1.22
C GLU A 191 18.43 -17.07 2.52
N LEU A 192 18.97 -15.92 2.93
CA LEU A 192 19.72 -15.80 4.19
C LEU A 192 18.82 -16.11 5.40
N HIS A 193 17.57 -15.63 5.40
CA HIS A 193 16.61 -15.96 6.46
C HIS A 193 16.24 -17.44 6.48
N LYS A 194 16.04 -18.07 5.31
CA LYS A 194 15.78 -19.51 5.21
C LYS A 194 16.96 -20.35 5.68
N GLN A 195 18.19 -19.96 5.32
CA GLN A 195 19.40 -20.65 5.79
C GLN A 195 19.56 -20.55 7.31
N ALA A 196 19.24 -19.40 7.91
CA ALA A 196 19.26 -19.25 9.36
C ALA A 196 18.28 -20.19 10.08
N GLY A 197 17.17 -20.53 9.43
CA GLY A 197 16.19 -21.49 9.95
C GLY A 197 16.42 -22.95 9.54
N ASN A 198 17.45 -23.26 8.76
CA ASN A 198 17.74 -24.62 8.30
C ASN A 198 18.97 -25.19 9.02
N THR A 199 18.82 -25.45 10.32
CA THR A 199 19.93 -25.96 11.16
C THR A 199 20.26 -27.43 10.84
N PRO A 200 21.49 -27.91 11.12
CA PRO A 200 21.85 -29.31 10.92
C PRO A 200 20.93 -30.28 11.68
N GLU A 201 20.43 -29.88 12.85
CA GLU A 201 19.48 -30.66 13.65
C GLU A 201 18.14 -30.81 12.94
N ILE A 202 17.63 -29.73 12.32
CA ILE A 202 16.40 -29.75 11.53
C ILE A 202 16.58 -30.67 10.32
N GLN A 203 17.68 -30.54 9.59
CA GLN A 203 17.97 -31.40 8.43
C GLN A 203 17.98 -32.89 8.80
N ALA A 204 18.63 -33.23 9.93
CA ALA A 204 18.65 -34.62 10.41
C ALA A 204 17.26 -35.13 10.81
N LEU A 205 16.39 -34.27 11.37
CA LEU A 205 15.01 -34.63 11.71
C LEU A 205 14.13 -34.74 10.47
N GLU A 206 14.30 -33.87 9.47
CA GLU A 206 13.62 -33.97 8.16
C GLU A 206 13.97 -35.29 7.46
N GLU A 207 15.25 -35.67 7.43
CA GLU A 207 15.69 -36.95 6.86
C GLU A 207 15.05 -38.15 7.58
N LYS A 208 15.02 -38.13 8.93
CA LYS A 208 14.36 -39.17 9.72
C LYS A 208 12.86 -39.21 9.49
N HIS A 209 12.18 -38.07 9.46
CA HIS A 209 10.75 -37.99 9.21
C HIS A 209 10.39 -38.52 7.83
N ASN A 210 11.20 -38.21 6.81
CA ASN A 210 11.02 -38.74 5.46
C ASN A 210 11.26 -40.26 5.37
N ALA A 211 12.21 -40.80 6.14
CA ALA A 211 12.44 -42.24 6.22
C ALA A 211 11.33 -42.97 6.99
N GLU A 212 10.74 -42.34 8.01
CA GLU A 212 9.71 -42.90 8.88
C GLU A 212 8.50 -41.94 9.04
N PRO A 213 7.65 -41.75 8.01
CA PRO A 213 6.59 -40.73 8.03
C PRO A 213 5.50 -40.97 9.10
N THR A 214 5.34 -42.21 9.55
CA THR A 214 4.37 -42.59 10.59
C THR A 214 4.90 -42.42 12.00
N ASN A 215 6.18 -42.06 12.18
CA ASN A 215 6.79 -41.87 13.48
C ASN A 215 6.37 -40.51 14.06
N THR A 216 5.34 -40.53 14.91
CA THR A 216 4.77 -39.32 15.51
C THR A 216 5.69 -38.63 16.51
N GLU A 217 6.66 -39.35 17.08
CA GLU A 217 7.67 -38.78 17.99
C GLU A 217 8.64 -37.88 17.20
N VAL A 218 9.19 -38.38 16.10
CA VAL A 218 10.07 -37.62 15.21
C VAL A 218 9.34 -36.41 14.60
N ALA A 219 8.09 -36.60 14.18
CA ALA A 219 7.28 -35.53 13.63
C ALA A 219 7.00 -34.41 14.65
N LEU A 220 6.77 -34.77 15.92
CA LEU A 220 6.60 -33.81 17.01
C LEU A 220 7.91 -33.05 17.31
N GLU A 221 9.04 -33.74 17.38
CA GLU A 221 10.35 -33.11 17.56
C GLU A 221 10.67 -32.13 16.44
N LEU A 222 10.42 -32.54 15.19
CA LEU A 222 10.62 -31.69 14.01
C LEU A 222 9.74 -30.44 14.06
N ALA A 223 8.45 -30.58 14.38
CA ALA A 223 7.54 -29.43 14.52
C ALA A 223 7.98 -28.46 15.63
N ILE A 224 8.52 -28.96 16.74
CA ILE A 224 9.09 -28.11 17.80
C ILE A 224 10.30 -27.34 17.27
N GLN A 225 11.21 -28.01 16.56
CA GLN A 225 12.40 -27.35 15.99
C GLN A 225 12.01 -26.29 14.96
N TYR A 226 11.07 -26.59 14.07
CA TYR A 226 10.51 -25.61 13.13
C TYR A 226 9.94 -24.38 13.85
N SER A 227 9.20 -24.57 14.93
CA SER A 227 8.68 -23.44 15.71
C SER A 227 9.78 -22.57 16.32
N GLN A 228 10.90 -23.15 16.75
CA GLN A 228 12.05 -22.41 17.32
C GLN A 228 12.76 -21.51 16.31
N VAL A 229 12.73 -21.87 15.03
CA VAL A 229 13.36 -21.12 13.93
C VAL A 229 12.39 -20.31 13.09
N ASN A 230 11.18 -20.09 13.61
CA ASN A 230 10.10 -19.34 12.97
C ASN A 230 9.53 -19.97 11.67
N ARG A 231 9.75 -21.28 11.44
CA ARG A 231 9.10 -22.08 10.39
C ARG A 231 7.71 -22.55 10.86
N GLN A 232 6.86 -21.59 11.23
CA GLN A 232 5.61 -21.88 11.94
C GLN A 232 4.57 -22.60 11.07
N GLU A 233 4.52 -22.31 9.77
CA GLU A 233 3.58 -22.96 8.84
C GLU A 233 3.87 -24.46 8.75
N GLU A 234 5.13 -24.84 8.51
CA GLU A 234 5.55 -26.24 8.43
C GLU A 234 5.34 -26.98 9.76
N ALA A 235 5.60 -26.31 10.89
CA ALA A 235 5.31 -26.87 12.21
C ALA A 235 3.82 -27.19 12.36
N LEU A 236 2.93 -26.25 11.99
CA LEU A 236 1.48 -26.43 12.09
C LEU A 236 0.95 -27.49 11.12
N GLU A 237 1.51 -27.59 9.91
CA GLU A 237 1.13 -28.61 8.94
C GLU A 237 1.44 -30.02 9.42
N ILE A 238 2.65 -30.25 9.94
CA ILE A 238 3.05 -31.56 10.50
C ILE A 238 2.14 -31.94 11.67
N LEU A 239 1.91 -31.03 12.61
CA LEU A 239 1.07 -31.29 13.78
C LEU A 239 -0.39 -31.56 13.38
N MET A 240 -0.93 -30.81 12.42
CA MET A 240 -2.28 -31.03 11.91
C MET A 240 -2.41 -32.40 11.25
N ALA A 241 -1.44 -32.81 10.44
CA ALA A 241 -1.45 -34.11 9.76
C ALA A 241 -1.53 -35.28 10.76
N ILE A 242 -0.87 -35.15 11.91
CA ILE A 242 -0.97 -36.14 13.00
C ILE A 242 -2.36 -36.10 13.65
N LEU A 243 -2.84 -34.92 14.02
CA LEU A 243 -4.10 -34.75 14.78
C LEU A 243 -5.35 -35.14 14.00
N VAL A 244 -5.31 -35.09 12.66
CA VAL A 244 -6.39 -35.61 11.81
C VAL A 244 -6.57 -37.12 11.99
N ASN A 245 -5.49 -37.84 12.27
CA ASN A 245 -5.50 -39.29 12.41
C ASN A 245 -5.64 -39.75 13.88
N ASP A 246 -4.97 -39.05 14.81
CA ASP A 246 -5.01 -39.35 16.24
C ASP A 246 -4.95 -38.06 17.09
N LEU A 247 -6.10 -37.70 17.67
CA LEU A 247 -6.24 -36.52 18.52
C LEU A 247 -5.50 -36.63 19.87
N ASN A 248 -5.16 -37.85 20.30
CA ASN A 248 -4.43 -38.12 21.54
C ASN A 248 -2.99 -38.55 21.27
N ALA A 249 -2.47 -38.35 20.05
CA ALA A 249 -1.11 -38.69 19.68
C ALA A 249 -0.07 -38.15 20.68
N GLN A 250 0.90 -39.00 21.04
CA GLN A 250 1.93 -38.72 22.05
C GLN A 250 1.33 -38.23 23.38
N ASP A 251 0.33 -38.95 23.91
CA ASP A 251 -0.38 -38.60 25.15
C ASP A 251 -0.97 -37.17 25.16
N GLY A 252 -1.39 -36.70 23.98
CA GLY A 252 -1.95 -35.36 23.78
C GLY A 252 -0.91 -34.24 23.65
N GLN A 253 0.38 -34.56 23.61
CA GLN A 253 1.46 -33.58 23.49
C GLN A 253 1.42 -32.85 22.14
N VAL A 254 1.08 -33.54 21.05
CA VAL A 254 0.94 -32.93 19.70
C VAL A 254 -0.08 -31.79 19.73
N LYS A 255 -1.25 -32.05 20.32
CA LYS A 255 -2.31 -31.04 20.47
C LYS A 255 -1.85 -29.85 21.30
N LYS A 256 -1.14 -30.12 22.41
CA LYS A 256 -0.61 -29.07 23.28
C LYS A 256 0.36 -28.15 22.52
N VAL A 257 1.36 -28.73 21.83
CA VAL A 257 2.34 -27.96 21.05
C VAL A 257 1.65 -27.13 19.97
N MET A 258 0.68 -27.71 19.25
CA MET A 258 -0.07 -26.97 18.24
C MET A 258 -0.81 -25.77 18.85
N MET A 259 -1.45 -25.93 20.02
CA MET A 259 -2.12 -24.83 20.71
C MET A 259 -1.14 -23.77 21.22
N ASP A 260 0.05 -24.17 21.67
CA ASP A 260 1.10 -23.25 22.11
C ASP A 260 1.62 -22.40 20.94
N ILE A 261 1.89 -23.01 19.77
CA ILE A 261 2.28 -22.31 18.54
C ILE A 261 1.19 -21.34 18.08
N LEU A 262 -0.07 -21.81 18.03
CA LEU A 262 -1.20 -20.95 17.66
C LEU A 262 -1.36 -19.79 18.64
N SER A 263 -1.12 -20.00 19.93
CA SER A 263 -1.19 -18.94 20.93
C SER A 263 -0.08 -17.91 20.74
N ALA A 264 1.15 -18.36 20.46
CA ALA A 264 2.30 -17.50 20.17
C ALA A 264 2.10 -16.62 18.93
N LEU A 265 1.46 -17.16 17.88
CA LEU A 265 1.14 -16.42 16.65
C LEU A 265 0.07 -15.32 16.82
N GLY A 266 -0.72 -15.37 17.90
CA GLY A 266 -1.77 -14.38 18.17
C GLY A 266 -2.99 -14.45 17.24
N GLN A 267 -4.00 -13.63 17.53
CA GLN A 267 -5.32 -13.65 16.86
C GLN A 267 -5.29 -13.11 15.43
N GLY A 268 -4.36 -12.19 15.12
CA GLY A 268 -4.28 -11.50 13.83
C GLY A 268 -3.54 -12.27 12.72
N ASN A 269 -2.88 -13.38 13.03
CA ASN A 269 -2.13 -14.14 12.03
C ASN A 269 -3.09 -14.99 11.15
N PRO A 270 -3.04 -14.86 9.82
CA PRO A 270 -3.96 -15.54 8.90
C PRO A 270 -3.78 -17.07 8.88
N ILE A 271 -2.52 -17.55 8.99
CA ILE A 271 -2.20 -18.99 9.06
C ILE A 271 -2.79 -19.57 10.34
N ALA A 272 -2.55 -18.91 11.49
CA ALA A 272 -3.13 -19.31 12.76
C ALA A 272 -4.67 -19.32 12.73
N GLY A 273 -5.29 -18.34 12.07
CA GLY A 273 -6.74 -18.28 11.87
C GLY A 273 -7.30 -19.44 11.03
N LYS A 274 -6.58 -19.91 10.01
CA LYS A 274 -6.94 -21.11 9.22
C LYS A 274 -6.80 -22.38 10.06
N CYS A 275 -5.66 -22.58 10.72
CA CYS A 275 -5.38 -23.76 11.52
C CYS A 275 -6.33 -23.89 12.74
N ARG A 276 -6.68 -22.79 13.41
CA ARG A 276 -7.67 -22.80 14.52
C ARG A 276 -9.04 -23.32 14.08
N ARG A 277 -9.52 -22.89 12.90
CA ARG A 277 -10.81 -23.34 12.35
C ARG A 277 -10.80 -24.84 12.07
N GLN A 278 -9.73 -25.33 11.45
CA GLN A 278 -9.54 -26.75 11.18
C GLN A 278 -9.46 -27.59 12.47
N LEU A 279 -8.67 -27.14 13.45
CA LEU A 279 -8.55 -27.83 14.74
C LEU A 279 -9.90 -27.86 15.48
N TYR A 280 -10.68 -26.78 15.43
CA TYR A 280 -12.02 -26.76 16.03
C TYR A 280 -12.96 -27.79 15.39
N SER A 281 -12.96 -27.90 14.05
CA SER A 281 -13.78 -28.91 13.34
C SER A 281 -13.35 -30.36 13.56
N LEU A 282 -12.14 -30.58 14.06
CA LEU A 282 -11.65 -31.91 14.44
C LEU A 282 -12.06 -32.30 15.86
N LEU A 283 -12.31 -31.32 16.73
CA LEU A 283 -12.61 -31.54 18.15
C LEU A 283 -14.12 -31.64 18.45
N TYR A 284 -14.97 -31.17 17.54
CA TYR A 284 -16.43 -31.06 17.70
C TYR A 284 -17.16 -31.50 16.44
#